data_AF-A0A1A9CEW1-F1
#
_entry.id   AF-A0A1A9CEW1-F1
#
_cell.length_a   1.000
_cell.length_b   1.000
_cell.length_c   1.000
_cell.angle_alpha   90.00
_cell.angle_beta   90.00
_cell.angle_gamma   90.00
#
_symmetry.space_group_name_H-M   'P 1'
#
loop_
_entity.id
_entity.type
_entity.pdbx_description
1 polymer ?
#
loop_
_entity_poly.entity_id
_entity_poly.type
_entity_poly.pdbx_seq_one_letter_code
_entity_poly.pdbx_strand_id
1 'polypeptide(L)'
;MNLAAAAGHPGFLSPTGVEIAFLLVGVATLGAAVVTVTTKQLVHAALWLVVALGGLAVEYLLLTAEFIAWVQVLIYVGSIVVLLLFGLMLTRAPIGRSPDADSGNRWVALGVAAASAAALVWVVVDAFRATWIDLDGPAQGSTDVTGAFLFRHWVLPFEALSVLLLAALVGAIVLSRKNTQSTQSTQSTQSTQSTQSTRGTQGTQGTKDAAAPREAAARRTATGDDPATGDDDATREDKS
;
A
#
# COMPACT_ATOMS: atom_id res chain seq x y z
N MET A 1 9.94 50.63 -51.09
CA MET A 1 9.12 49.42 -51.33
C MET A 1 9.91 48.23 -50.80
N ASN A 2 9.68 47.84 -49.54
CA ASN A 2 10.33 46.68 -48.93
C ASN A 2 9.41 45.47 -49.06
N LEU A 3 9.76 44.57 -49.98
CA LEU A 3 9.28 43.20 -50.07
C LEU A 3 10.08 42.33 -49.08
N ALA A 4 9.66 42.31 -47.82
CA ALA A 4 10.01 41.33 -46.79
C ALA A 4 9.08 41.62 -45.59
N ALA A 5 8.24 40.74 -45.09
CA ALA A 5 8.33 39.30 -45.03
C ALA A 5 6.94 38.69 -45.22
N ALA A 6 6.83 37.76 -46.17
CA ALA A 6 5.86 36.68 -46.04
C ALA A 6 6.32 35.85 -44.83
N ALA A 7 5.84 36.19 -43.64
CA ALA A 7 5.95 35.32 -42.48
C ALA A 7 5.18 34.05 -42.84
N GLY A 8 5.92 32.99 -43.18
CA GLY A 8 5.34 31.69 -43.48
C GLY A 8 4.44 31.30 -42.32
N HIS A 9 3.15 31.14 -42.59
CA HIS A 9 2.24 30.51 -41.66
C HIS A 9 2.85 29.16 -41.28
N PRO A 10 3.23 28.92 -40.00
CA PRO A 10 3.65 27.59 -39.60
C PRO A 10 2.51 26.66 -39.95
N GLY A 11 2.75 25.78 -40.93
CA GLY A 11 1.74 24.83 -41.37
C GLY A 11 1.36 23.97 -40.17
N PHE A 12 0.11 23.50 -40.12
CA PHE A 12 -0.42 22.55 -39.12
C PHE A 12 0.43 21.26 -38.96
N LEU A 13 1.43 21.07 -39.82
CA LEU A 13 2.36 19.94 -39.86
C LEU A 13 3.76 20.24 -39.32
N SER A 14 4.05 21.46 -38.82
CA SER A 14 5.30 21.75 -38.10
C SER A 14 5.01 21.85 -36.61
N PRO A 15 5.14 20.75 -35.84
CA PRO A 15 4.84 20.77 -34.43
C PRO A 15 5.74 21.77 -33.71
N THR A 16 5.17 22.58 -32.83
CA THR A 16 6.01 23.39 -31.94
C THR A 16 6.80 22.47 -31.00
N GLY A 17 7.98 22.90 -30.54
CA GLY A 17 8.77 22.08 -29.60
C GLY A 17 8.00 21.74 -28.31
N VAL A 18 7.06 22.60 -27.91
CA VAL A 18 6.16 22.41 -26.76
C VAL A 18 5.15 21.30 -27.03
N GLU A 19 4.54 21.23 -28.22
CA GLU A 19 3.63 20.15 -28.60
C GLU A 19 4.33 18.78 -28.62
N ILE A 20 5.55 18.73 -29.15
CA ILE A 20 6.35 17.50 -29.16
C ILE A 20 6.67 17.07 -27.73
N ALA A 21 7.13 18.00 -26.89
CA ALA A 21 7.41 17.71 -25.49
C ALA A 21 6.15 17.24 -24.75
N PHE A 22 5.01 17.88 -24.99
CA PHE A 22 3.71 17.51 -24.40
C PHE A 22 3.30 16.09 -24.78
N LEU A 23 3.39 15.73 -26.06
CA LEU A 23 3.07 14.37 -26.52
C LEU A 23 4.04 13.31 -25.97
N LEU A 24 5.34 13.60 -25.95
CA LEU A 24 6.34 12.67 -25.44
C LEU A 24 6.17 12.43 -23.94
N VAL A 25 5.96 13.49 -23.16
CA VAL A 25 5.68 13.39 -21.73
C VAL A 25 4.34 12.66 -21.52
N GLY A 26 3.29 12.98 -22.27
CA GLY A 26 1.99 12.30 -22.22
C GLY A 26 2.09 10.79 -22.45
N VAL A 27 2.82 10.36 -23.48
CA VAL A 27 3.05 8.94 -23.75
C VAL A 27 3.87 8.28 -22.64
N ALA A 28 4.88 8.97 -22.11
CA ALA A 28 5.67 8.48 -20.98
C ALA A 28 4.83 8.36 -19.68
N THR A 29 3.99 9.35 -19.39
CA THR A 29 3.03 9.37 -18.26
C THR A 29 2.06 8.20 -18.37
N LEU A 30 1.46 8.01 -19.55
CA LEU A 30 0.55 6.90 -19.81
C LEU A 30 1.25 5.54 -19.66
N GLY A 31 2.46 5.41 -20.20
CA GLY A 31 3.29 4.22 -20.03
C GLY A 31 3.57 3.91 -18.56
N ALA A 32 3.97 4.92 -17.78
CA ALA A 32 4.20 4.79 -16.34
C ALA A 32 2.93 4.38 -15.58
N ALA A 33 1.77 4.93 -15.94
CA ALA A 33 0.49 4.55 -15.35
C ALA A 33 0.11 3.09 -15.66
N VAL A 34 0.32 2.63 -16.90
CA VAL A 34 0.11 1.22 -17.28
C VAL A 34 1.05 0.30 -16.51
N VAL A 35 2.34 0.64 -16.41
CA VAL A 35 3.31 -0.16 -15.65
C VAL A 35 2.95 -0.19 -14.16
N THR A 36 2.47 0.92 -13.60
CA THR A 36 2.01 1.01 -12.20
C THR A 36 0.96 -0.05 -11.88
N VAL A 37 -0.06 -0.22 -12.72
CA VAL A 37 -1.17 -1.15 -12.45
C VAL A 37 -0.90 -2.59 -12.90
N THR A 38 0.06 -2.81 -13.79
CA THR A 38 0.42 -4.14 -14.30
C THR A 38 1.56 -4.80 -13.52
N THR A 39 2.32 -4.02 -12.75
CA THR A 39 3.45 -4.51 -11.97
C THR A 39 2.99 -5.34 -10.78
N LYS A 40 3.56 -6.53 -10.62
CA LYS A 40 3.22 -7.47 -9.53
C LYS A 40 3.92 -7.17 -8.20
N GLN A 41 4.85 -6.23 -8.18
CA GLN A 41 5.61 -5.83 -6.99
C GLN A 41 5.13 -4.45 -6.52
N LEU A 42 4.55 -4.37 -5.32
CA LEU A 42 3.89 -3.16 -4.82
C LEU A 42 4.83 -1.95 -4.73
N VAL A 43 6.10 -2.16 -4.34
CA VAL A 43 7.09 -1.07 -4.27
C VAL A 43 7.39 -0.51 -5.66
N HIS A 44 7.58 -1.37 -6.66
CA HIS A 44 7.82 -0.91 -8.03
C HIS A 44 6.60 -0.22 -8.61
N ALA A 45 5.39 -0.74 -8.36
CA ALA A 45 4.15 -0.07 -8.74
C ALA A 45 4.08 1.35 -8.15
N ALA A 46 4.39 1.51 -6.86
CA ALA A 46 4.41 2.81 -6.21
C ALA A 46 5.49 3.76 -6.76
N LEU A 47 6.66 3.26 -7.17
CA LEU A 47 7.69 4.08 -7.84
C LEU A 47 7.25 4.52 -9.24
N TRP A 48 6.62 3.65 -10.03
CA TRP A 48 6.04 4.02 -11.32
C TRP A 48 4.91 5.05 -11.18
N LEU A 49 4.17 5.02 -10.05
CA LEU A 49 3.17 6.03 -9.74
C LEU A 49 3.81 7.41 -9.51
N VAL A 50 5.00 7.49 -8.89
CA VAL A 50 5.77 8.75 -8.79
C VAL A 50 6.04 9.31 -10.18
N VAL A 51 6.50 8.45 -11.12
CA VAL A 51 6.81 8.85 -12.49
C VAL A 51 5.56 9.35 -13.21
N ALA A 52 4.43 8.66 -13.08
CA ALA A 52 3.16 9.10 -13.68
C ALA A 52 2.69 10.45 -13.12
N LEU A 53 2.69 10.63 -11.79
CA LEU A 53 2.24 11.88 -11.17
C LEU A 53 3.21 13.04 -11.41
N GLY A 54 4.51 12.76 -11.51
CA GLY A 54 5.52 13.73 -11.91
C GLY A 54 5.39 14.13 -13.39
N GLY A 55 5.07 13.16 -14.27
CA GLY A 55 4.75 13.42 -15.68
C GLY A 55 3.55 14.36 -15.83
N LEU A 56 2.48 14.15 -15.06
CA LEU A 56 1.34 15.08 -15.00
C LEU A 56 1.73 16.49 -14.53
N ALA A 57 2.66 16.61 -13.58
CA ALA A 57 3.15 17.92 -13.15
C ALA A 57 3.87 18.65 -14.29
N VAL A 58 4.64 17.93 -15.11
CA VAL A 58 5.28 18.47 -16.32
C VAL A 58 4.23 18.87 -17.35
N GLU A 59 3.20 18.06 -17.59
CA GLU A 59 2.09 18.40 -18.49
C GLU A 59 1.36 19.68 -18.03
N TYR A 60 1.09 19.84 -16.73
CA TYR A 60 0.50 21.07 -16.22
C TYR A 60 1.39 22.29 -16.47
N LEU A 61 2.71 22.15 -16.34
CA LEU A 61 3.63 23.25 -16.63
C LEU A 61 3.64 23.60 -18.13
N LEU A 62 3.61 22.60 -19.01
CA LEU A 62 3.50 22.79 -20.46
C LEU A 62 2.16 23.44 -20.86
N LEU A 63 1.10 23.19 -20.10
CA LEU A 63 -0.21 23.83 -20.24
C LEU A 63 -0.29 25.21 -19.55
N THR A 64 0.83 25.76 -19.08
CA THR A 64 0.91 27.06 -18.37
C THR A 64 0.15 27.11 -17.03
N ALA A 65 -0.20 25.95 -16.47
CA ALA A 65 -0.89 25.82 -15.18
C ALA A 65 0.12 25.67 -14.03
N GLU A 66 0.96 26.70 -13.82
CA GLU A 66 2.08 26.66 -12.86
C GLU A 66 1.64 26.34 -11.42
N PHE A 67 0.61 27.02 -10.92
CA PHE A 67 0.14 26.80 -9.56
C PHE A 67 -0.28 25.34 -9.32
N ILE A 68 -1.00 24.76 -10.30
CA ILE A 68 -1.46 23.37 -10.23
C ILE A 68 -0.29 22.40 -10.34
N ALA A 69 0.71 22.69 -11.17
CA ALA A 69 1.93 21.88 -11.26
C ALA A 69 2.67 21.80 -9.92
N TRP A 70 2.83 22.92 -9.21
CA TRP A 70 3.46 22.91 -7.89
C TRP A 70 2.64 22.16 -6.85
N VAL A 71 1.32 22.35 -6.82
CA VAL A 71 0.42 21.60 -5.95
C VAL A 71 0.48 20.09 -6.24
N GLN A 72 0.60 19.70 -7.52
CA GLN A 72 0.77 18.32 -7.95
C GLN A 72 2.01 17.68 -7.32
N VAL A 73 3.15 18.37 -7.37
CA VAL A 73 4.39 17.88 -6.77
C VAL A 73 4.30 17.85 -5.25
N LEU A 74 3.81 18.91 -4.60
CA LEU A 74 3.80 19.03 -3.14
C LEU A 74 2.84 18.02 -2.48
N ILE A 75 1.63 17.87 -3.01
CA ILE A 75 0.59 17.04 -2.39
C ILE A 75 0.67 15.61 -2.90
N TYR A 76 0.63 15.39 -4.21
CA TYR A 76 0.54 14.03 -4.75
C TYR A 76 1.86 13.28 -4.65
N VAL A 77 2.94 13.87 -5.17
CA VAL A 77 4.27 13.24 -5.10
C VAL A 77 4.85 13.34 -3.70
N GLY A 78 4.81 14.53 -3.08
CA GLY A 78 5.48 14.82 -1.82
C GLY A 78 4.81 14.23 -0.58
N SER A 79 3.48 14.24 -0.53
CA SER A 79 2.73 13.80 0.66
C SER A 79 2.07 12.43 0.46
N ILE A 80 1.19 12.31 -0.53
CA ILE A 80 0.36 11.10 -0.71
C ILE A 80 1.23 9.89 -1.07
N VAL A 81 2.08 9.99 -2.09
CA VAL A 81 2.91 8.87 -2.52
C VAL A 81 3.95 8.50 -1.46
N VAL A 82 4.54 9.48 -0.78
CA VAL A 82 5.48 9.20 0.32
C VAL A 82 4.78 8.47 1.47
N LEU A 83 3.58 8.93 1.89
CA LEU A 83 2.78 8.23 2.91
C LEU A 83 2.40 6.82 2.46
N LEU A 84 2.02 6.64 1.19
CA LEU A 84 1.73 5.34 0.62
C LEU A 84 2.95 4.42 0.66
N LEU A 85 4.13 4.91 0.25
CA LEU A 85 5.38 4.15 0.30
C LEU A 85 5.75 3.76 1.73
N PHE A 86 5.67 4.69 2.69
CA PHE A 86 5.89 4.38 4.10
C PHE A 86 4.89 3.34 4.61
N GLY A 87 3.60 3.48 4.29
CA GLY A 87 2.57 2.51 4.67
C GLY A 87 2.82 1.13 4.07
N LEU A 88 3.18 1.05 2.79
CA LEU A 88 3.54 -0.21 2.11
C LEU A 88 4.77 -0.87 2.73
N MET A 89 5.80 -0.08 3.07
CA MET A 89 7.02 -0.61 3.69
C MET A 89 6.76 -1.12 5.11
N LEU A 90 5.92 -0.44 5.89
CA LEU A 90 5.55 -0.84 7.25
C LEU A 90 4.65 -2.09 7.27
N THR A 91 3.85 -2.32 6.23
CA THR A 91 2.84 -3.40 6.20
C THR A 91 3.38 -4.77 5.77
N ARG A 92 4.71 -4.95 5.72
CA ARG A 92 5.33 -6.22 5.31
C ARG A 92 4.79 -6.70 3.96
N ALA A 93 4.50 -5.75 3.06
CA ALA A 93 3.97 -6.02 1.72
C ALA A 93 4.79 -7.15 1.07
N PRO A 94 4.15 -8.22 0.54
CA PRO A 94 4.87 -9.33 -0.06
C PRO A 94 5.90 -8.82 -1.08
N ILE A 95 7.19 -9.00 -0.78
CA ILE A 95 8.31 -8.58 -1.65
C ILE A 95 8.49 -9.61 -2.79
N GLY A 96 7.39 -10.11 -3.33
CA GLY A 96 7.34 -11.21 -4.30
C GLY A 96 6.06 -11.14 -5.15
N ARG A 97 5.98 -12.01 -6.17
CA ARG A 97 4.76 -12.11 -6.99
C ARG A 97 3.62 -12.60 -6.09
N SER A 98 2.60 -11.78 -5.87
CA SER A 98 1.37 -12.22 -5.21
C SER A 98 0.51 -12.98 -6.23
N PRO A 99 0.25 -14.28 -6.06
CA PRO A 99 -0.66 -15.03 -6.95
C PRO A 99 -2.09 -14.50 -6.87
N ASP A 100 -2.48 -13.91 -5.73
CA ASP A 100 -3.82 -13.36 -5.48
C ASP A 100 -4.02 -11.94 -6.05
N ALA A 101 -2.98 -11.31 -6.59
CA ALA A 101 -3.11 -9.97 -7.19
C ALA A 101 -3.68 -9.99 -8.63
N ASP A 102 -3.82 -11.16 -9.24
CA ASP A 102 -4.21 -11.28 -10.64
C ASP A 102 -5.52 -12.09 -10.74
N SER A 103 -6.59 -11.45 -11.21
CA SER A 103 -7.83 -12.17 -11.50
C SER A 103 -7.70 -12.89 -12.84
N GLY A 104 -8.20 -14.13 -12.96
CA GLY A 104 -8.18 -14.88 -14.23
C GLY A 104 -8.96 -14.22 -15.38
N ASN A 105 -9.71 -13.15 -15.10
CA ASN A 105 -10.62 -12.48 -16.03
C ASN A 105 -10.00 -11.26 -16.74
N ARG A 106 -8.67 -11.24 -16.91
CA ARG A 106 -7.90 -10.09 -17.46
C ARG A 106 -8.44 -9.60 -18.81
N TRP A 107 -8.93 -10.50 -19.65
CA TRP A 107 -9.52 -10.17 -20.95
C TRP A 107 -10.82 -9.38 -20.83
N VAL A 108 -11.68 -9.73 -19.86
CA VAL A 108 -12.91 -8.99 -19.59
C VAL A 108 -12.58 -7.62 -18.99
N ALA A 109 -11.64 -7.58 -18.04
CA ALA A 109 -11.17 -6.31 -17.46
C ALA A 109 -10.56 -5.38 -18.52
N LEU A 110 -9.75 -5.91 -19.43
CA LEU A 110 -9.20 -5.17 -20.57
C LEU A 110 -10.31 -4.68 -21.50
N GLY A 111 -11.29 -5.53 -21.80
CA GLY A 111 -12.44 -5.16 -22.63
C GLY A 111 -13.23 -3.99 -22.04
N VAL A 112 -13.53 -4.04 -20.73
CA VAL A 112 -14.21 -2.95 -20.03
C VAL A 112 -13.36 -1.68 -19.99
N ALA A 113 -12.06 -1.79 -19.70
CA ALA A 113 -11.14 -0.64 -19.68
C ALA A 113 -11.05 0.01 -21.07
N ALA A 114 -10.90 -0.78 -22.13
CA ALA A 114 -10.82 -0.30 -23.50
C ALA A 114 -12.15 0.34 -23.96
N ALA A 115 -13.29 -0.29 -23.65
CA ALA A 115 -14.60 0.28 -23.95
C ALA A 115 -14.81 1.61 -23.21
N SER A 116 -14.40 1.70 -21.94
CA SER A 116 -14.50 2.93 -21.14
C SER A 116 -13.59 4.03 -21.69
N ALA A 117 -12.34 3.69 -22.03
CA ALA A 117 -11.40 4.63 -22.64
C ALA A 117 -11.92 5.13 -24.00
N ALA A 118 -12.41 4.24 -24.86
CA ALA A 118 -12.99 4.61 -26.15
C ALA A 118 -14.22 5.51 -25.99
N ALA A 119 -15.10 5.20 -25.03
CA ALA A 119 -16.26 6.03 -24.71
C ALA A 119 -15.84 7.43 -24.22
N LEU A 120 -14.84 7.52 -23.33
CA LEU A 120 -14.31 8.81 -22.87
C LEU A 120 -13.69 9.62 -24.01
N VAL A 121 -12.87 8.98 -24.84
CA VAL A 121 -12.27 9.65 -26.02
C VAL A 121 -13.37 10.13 -26.97
N TRP A 122 -14.39 9.31 -27.23
CA TRP A 122 -15.50 9.68 -28.10
C TRP A 122 -16.27 10.88 -27.54
N VAL A 123 -16.61 10.88 -26.26
CA VAL A 123 -17.31 12.01 -25.60
C VAL A 123 -16.47 13.28 -25.62
N VAL A 124 -15.17 13.19 -25.34
CA VAL A 124 -14.27 14.36 -25.39
C VAL A 124 -14.18 14.90 -26.81
N VAL A 125 -13.94 14.05 -27.81
CA VAL A 125 -13.88 14.51 -29.20
C VAL A 125 -15.21 15.11 -29.65
N ASP A 126 -16.34 14.49 -29.30
CA ASP A 126 -17.68 15.00 -29.62
C ASP A 126 -17.96 16.35 -28.96
N ALA A 127 -17.56 16.53 -27.69
CA ALA A 127 -17.76 17.76 -26.94
C ALA A 127 -16.89 18.92 -27.43
N PHE A 128 -15.65 18.65 -27.86
CA PHE A 128 -14.70 19.69 -28.25
C PHE A 128 -14.60 19.92 -29.76
N ARG A 129 -15.16 19.07 -30.63
CA ARG A 129 -15.06 19.23 -32.09
C ARG A 129 -15.57 20.56 -32.64
N ALA A 130 -16.50 21.21 -31.94
CA ALA A 130 -17.15 22.46 -32.38
C ALA A 130 -16.71 23.67 -31.53
N THR A 131 -15.80 23.46 -30.57
CA THR A 131 -15.42 24.47 -29.60
C THR A 131 -14.17 25.18 -30.08
N TRP A 132 -14.29 26.49 -30.27
CA TRP A 132 -13.14 27.36 -30.52
C TRP A 132 -12.61 27.86 -29.17
N ILE A 133 -11.40 27.44 -28.82
CA ILE A 133 -10.71 27.92 -27.62
C ILE A 133 -9.98 29.20 -28.00
N ASP A 134 -10.36 30.30 -27.36
CA ASP A 134 -9.66 31.57 -27.49
C ASP A 134 -8.35 31.51 -26.68
N LEU A 135 -7.22 31.56 -27.38
CA LEU A 135 -5.88 31.46 -26.82
C LEU A 135 -5.27 32.84 -26.51
N ASP A 136 -5.98 33.94 -26.83
CA ASP A 136 -5.49 35.31 -26.66
C ASP A 136 -5.84 35.90 -25.27
N GLY A 137 -6.53 35.12 -24.43
CA GLY A 137 -6.86 35.49 -23.05
C GLY A 137 -5.65 35.52 -22.10
N PRO A 138 -5.73 36.25 -20.96
CA PRO A 138 -4.68 36.23 -19.95
C PRO A 138 -4.39 34.80 -19.49
N ALA A 139 -3.11 34.47 -19.28
CA ALA A 139 -2.66 33.15 -18.83
C ALA A 139 -3.44 32.69 -17.59
N GLN A 140 -4.40 31.78 -17.79
CA GLN A 140 -5.23 31.21 -16.74
C GLN A 140 -4.44 30.08 -16.08
N GLY A 141 -3.66 30.43 -15.05
CA GLY A 141 -2.78 29.47 -14.36
C GLY A 141 -1.90 30.09 -13.28
N SER A 142 -1.87 31.42 -13.20
CA SER A 142 -1.17 32.16 -12.15
C SER A 142 -1.83 32.00 -10.78
N THR A 143 -1.00 31.89 -9.74
CA THR A 143 -1.38 31.84 -8.34
C THR A 143 -2.31 32.97 -7.92
N ASP A 144 -2.12 34.19 -8.45
CA ASP A 144 -2.94 35.35 -8.10
C ASP A 144 -4.39 35.18 -8.58
N VAL A 145 -4.56 34.76 -9.84
CA VAL A 145 -5.87 34.52 -10.45
C VAL A 145 -6.57 33.37 -9.72
N THR A 146 -5.89 32.24 -9.51
CA THR A 146 -6.47 31.09 -8.82
C THR A 146 -6.85 31.42 -7.37
N GLY A 147 -6.00 32.16 -6.65
CA GLY A 147 -6.28 32.61 -5.28
C GLY A 147 -7.49 33.53 -5.20
N ALA A 148 -7.59 34.50 -6.11
CA ALA A 148 -8.74 35.40 -6.18
C ALA A 148 -10.04 34.64 -6.45
N PHE A 149 -10.04 33.66 -7.35
CA PHE A 149 -11.20 32.81 -7.60
C PHE A 149 -11.57 31.95 -6.39
N LEU A 150 -10.58 31.34 -5.73
CA LEU A 150 -10.80 30.46 -4.58
C LEU A 150 -11.49 31.20 -3.42
N PHE A 151 -10.99 32.40 -3.07
CA PHE A 151 -11.49 33.17 -1.94
C PHE A 151 -12.66 34.11 -2.25
N ARG A 152 -13.03 34.30 -3.53
CA ARG A 152 -14.21 35.13 -3.89
C ARG A 152 -15.39 34.30 -4.34
N HIS A 153 -15.17 33.28 -5.18
CA HIS A 153 -16.24 32.48 -5.76
C HIS A 153 -16.41 31.13 -5.06
N TRP A 154 -15.33 30.55 -4.55
CA TRP A 154 -15.30 29.19 -3.98
C TRP A 154 -15.15 29.16 -2.45
N VAL A 155 -15.67 30.17 -1.76
CA VAL A 155 -15.55 30.29 -0.29
C VAL A 155 -16.20 29.11 0.43
N LEU A 156 -17.43 28.73 0.04
CA LEU A 156 -18.14 27.63 0.71
C LEU A 156 -17.41 26.28 0.53
N PRO A 157 -16.95 25.89 -0.67
CA PRO A 157 -16.14 24.68 -0.82
C PRO A 157 -14.80 24.74 -0.09
N PHE A 158 -14.15 25.91 -0.03
CA PHE A 158 -12.93 26.10 0.75
C PHE A 158 -13.15 25.84 2.25
N GLU A 159 -14.23 26.38 2.81
CA GLU A 159 -14.60 26.15 4.21
C GLU A 159 -14.91 24.66 4.46
N ALA A 160 -15.66 24.01 3.58
CA ALA A 160 -15.94 22.59 3.67
C ALA A 160 -14.66 21.73 3.63
N LEU A 161 -13.69 22.08 2.78
CA LEU A 161 -12.38 21.41 2.74
C LEU A 161 -11.60 21.61 4.04
N SER A 162 -11.68 22.79 4.68
CA SER A 162 -11.00 23.01 5.97
C SER A 162 -11.54 22.10 7.07
N VAL A 163 -12.87 21.92 7.14
CA VAL A 163 -13.52 21.01 8.09
C VAL A 163 -13.21 19.55 7.73
N LEU A 164 -13.18 19.20 6.45
CA LEU A 164 -12.80 17.87 5.97
C LEU A 164 -11.36 17.52 6.39
N LEU A 165 -10.41 18.45 6.24
CA LEU A 165 -9.01 18.26 6.64
C LEU A 165 -8.88 18.13 8.16
N LEU A 166 -9.63 18.92 8.94
CA LEU A 166 -9.69 18.78 10.39
C LEU A 166 -10.22 17.40 10.78
N ALA A 167 -11.32 16.95 10.16
CA ALA A 167 -11.91 15.64 10.41
C ALA A 167 -10.95 14.51 10.03
N ALA A 168 -10.24 14.63 8.91
CA ALA A 168 -9.23 13.66 8.47
C ALA A 168 -8.07 13.55 9.48
N LEU A 169 -7.56 14.68 9.99
CA LEU A 169 -6.51 14.69 11.01
C LEU A 169 -6.98 14.01 12.31
N VAL A 170 -8.16 14.38 12.81
CA VAL A 170 -8.74 13.75 14.01
C VAL A 170 -8.95 12.26 13.78
N GLY A 171 -9.47 11.86 12.62
CA GLY A 171 -9.67 10.46 12.23
C GLY A 171 -8.36 9.66 12.23
N ALA A 172 -7.30 10.21 11.63
CA ALA A 172 -5.99 9.58 11.59
C ALA A 172 -5.40 9.40 13.01
N ILE A 173 -5.51 10.41 13.88
CA ILE A 173 -5.02 10.34 15.27
C ILE A 173 -5.79 9.29 16.08
N VAL A 174 -7.13 9.28 15.96
CA VAL A 174 -7.97 8.30 16.68
C VAL A 174 -7.65 6.87 16.24
N LEU A 175 -7.51 6.64 14.92
CA LEU A 175 -7.19 5.32 14.36
C LEU A 175 -5.77 4.85 14.71
N SER A 176 -4.80 5.76 14.77
CA SER A 176 -3.41 5.42 15.10
C SER A 176 -3.21 5.06 16.59
N ARG A 177 -4.21 5.32 17.45
CA ARG A 177 -4.11 5.08 18.89
C ARG A 177 -4.31 3.59 19.20
N LYS A 178 -3.28 2.91 19.68
CA LYS A 178 -3.38 1.50 20.11
C LYS A 178 -4.14 1.40 21.43
N ASN A 179 -5.18 0.57 21.48
CA ASN A 179 -5.91 0.26 22.71
C ASN A 179 -5.14 -0.77 23.54
N THR A 180 -4.31 -0.29 24.47
CA THR A 180 -3.47 -1.14 25.35
C THR A 180 -4.25 -1.86 26.47
N GLN A 181 -5.59 -1.78 26.51
CA GLN A 181 -6.38 -2.20 27.68
C GLN A 181 -6.92 -3.64 27.67
N SER A 182 -6.77 -4.41 26.59
CA SER A 182 -7.35 -5.76 26.49
C SER A 182 -6.44 -6.91 26.97
N THR A 183 -5.19 -6.65 27.36
CA THR A 183 -4.23 -7.71 27.77
C THR A 183 -4.15 -7.93 29.29
N GLN A 184 -4.66 -7.00 30.11
CA GLN A 184 -4.53 -7.09 31.58
C GLN A 184 -5.71 -7.77 32.29
N SER A 185 -6.88 -7.88 31.66
CA SER A 185 -8.07 -8.51 32.26
C SER A 185 -8.07 -10.03 32.21
N THR A 186 -7.26 -10.66 31.35
CA THR A 186 -7.14 -12.13 31.29
C THR A 186 -6.15 -12.68 32.33
N GLN A 187 -5.18 -11.88 32.78
CA GLN A 187 -4.14 -12.32 33.73
C GLN A 187 -4.61 -12.30 35.20
N SER A 188 -5.50 -11.37 35.56
CA SER A 188 -6.05 -11.25 36.92
C SER A 188 -7.12 -12.32 37.26
N THR A 189 -7.75 -12.94 36.25
CA THR A 189 -8.66 -14.08 36.46
C THR A 189 -7.90 -15.39 36.70
N GLN A 190 -6.71 -15.57 36.13
CA GLN A 190 -5.89 -16.78 36.34
C GLN A 190 -5.20 -16.84 37.71
N SER A 191 -4.73 -15.70 38.24
CA SER A 191 -4.12 -15.63 39.58
C SER A 191 -5.11 -15.89 40.73
N THR A 192 -6.41 -15.72 40.49
CA THR A 192 -7.45 -15.99 41.47
C THR A 192 -7.84 -17.48 41.51
N GLN A 193 -7.78 -18.20 40.38
CA GLN A 193 -8.07 -19.64 40.32
C GLN A 193 -6.93 -20.52 40.88
N SER A 194 -5.66 -20.13 40.70
CA SER A 194 -4.51 -20.89 41.23
C SER A 194 -4.43 -20.88 42.77
N THR A 195 -5.01 -19.87 43.42
CA THR A 195 -5.05 -19.79 44.89
C THR A 195 -6.21 -20.61 45.50
N GLN A 196 -7.29 -20.84 44.75
CA GLN A 196 -8.46 -21.58 45.25
C GLN A 196 -8.31 -23.10 45.07
N SER A 197 -7.58 -23.57 44.05
CA SER A 197 -7.34 -25.00 43.83
C SER A 197 -6.39 -25.66 44.85
N THR A 198 -5.66 -24.87 45.66
CA THR A 198 -4.71 -25.40 46.67
C THR A 198 -5.34 -25.46 48.08
N ARG A 199 -6.50 -24.84 48.30
CA ARG A 199 -7.15 -24.76 49.63
C ARG A 199 -8.22 -25.85 49.88
N GLY A 200 -8.53 -26.69 48.88
CA GLY A 200 -9.64 -27.65 48.93
C GLY A 200 -9.30 -29.09 49.35
N THR A 201 -8.04 -29.43 49.61
CA THR A 201 -7.62 -30.84 49.85
C THR A 201 -7.13 -31.11 51.28
N GLN A 202 -7.21 -30.15 52.20
CA GLN A 202 -6.84 -30.33 53.60
C GLN A 202 -8.05 -30.10 54.50
N GLY A 203 -8.78 -31.18 54.79
CA GLY A 203 -9.89 -31.07 55.73
C GLY A 203 -10.82 -32.26 55.90
N THR A 204 -10.39 -33.52 55.73
CA THR A 204 -11.15 -34.65 56.31
C THR A 204 -10.29 -35.92 56.45
N GLN A 205 -9.58 -36.10 57.56
CA GLN A 205 -9.37 -37.44 58.13
C GLN A 205 -8.93 -37.34 59.59
N GLY A 206 -9.84 -37.72 60.49
CA GLY A 206 -9.62 -37.78 61.92
C GLY A 206 -8.97 -39.10 62.36
N THR A 207 -8.23 -38.99 63.47
CA THR A 207 -8.17 -39.92 64.62
C THR A 207 -8.26 -41.44 64.37
N LYS A 208 -7.17 -42.17 64.64
CA LYS A 208 -7.10 -43.23 65.69
C LYS A 208 -5.75 -43.98 65.70
N ASP A 209 -5.15 -43.98 66.90
CA ASP A 209 -4.49 -45.08 67.62
C ASP A 209 -3.23 -45.79 67.08
N ALA A 210 -2.11 -45.45 67.72
CA ALA A 210 -1.13 -46.31 68.40
C ALA A 210 -0.92 -47.77 67.94
N ALA A 211 0.32 -48.12 67.56
CA ALA A 211 1.19 -49.09 68.27
C ALA A 211 2.49 -49.38 67.49
N ALA A 212 3.54 -49.70 68.26
CA ALA A 212 4.96 -49.75 67.91
C ALA A 212 5.42 -51.12 67.28
N PRO A 213 6.73 -51.30 66.94
CA PRO A 213 7.25 -52.13 65.84
C PRO A 213 7.94 -53.45 66.24
N ARG A 214 8.11 -54.40 65.30
CA ARG A 214 9.11 -55.51 65.26
C ARG A 214 9.27 -56.00 63.79
N GLU A 215 10.45 -56.01 63.15
CA GLU A 215 11.63 -56.89 63.28
C GLU A 215 11.65 -58.07 62.28
N ALA A 216 12.82 -58.29 61.65
CA ALA A 216 13.38 -59.53 61.09
C ALA A 216 13.03 -60.04 59.66
N ALA A 217 14.03 -59.89 58.78
CA ALA A 217 14.85 -60.97 58.20
C ALA A 217 14.36 -61.89 57.05
N ALA A 218 15.13 -61.81 55.96
CA ALA A 218 15.85 -62.90 55.27
C ALA A 218 15.15 -63.86 54.28
N ARG A 219 15.57 -63.79 53.00
CA ARG A 219 16.16 -64.87 52.15
C ARG A 219 16.31 -64.36 50.70
N ARG A 220 17.52 -64.07 50.19
CA ARG A 220 18.56 -64.94 49.56
C ARG A 220 18.22 -65.47 48.14
N THR A 221 19.11 -65.08 47.19
CA THR A 221 19.75 -65.84 46.07
C THR A 221 18.86 -66.25 44.88
N ALA A 222 19.24 -66.20 43.60
CA ALA A 222 20.52 -66.36 42.87
C ALA A 222 20.35 -65.75 41.43
N THR A 223 21.30 -65.04 40.80
CA THR A 223 22.48 -65.47 39.99
C THR A 223 22.22 -65.62 38.48
N GLY A 224 23.13 -65.02 37.68
CA GLY A 224 23.36 -65.21 36.22
C GLY A 224 22.96 -63.97 35.41
N ASP A 225 23.81 -62.98 35.06
CA ASP A 225 25.13 -62.96 34.39
C ASP A 225 25.15 -63.62 33.00
N ASP A 226 25.16 -62.79 31.95
CA ASP A 226 25.73 -63.11 30.64
C ASP A 226 26.14 -61.81 29.90
N PRO A 227 27.45 -61.57 29.66
CA PRO A 227 27.94 -60.54 28.74
C PRO A 227 28.84 -61.13 27.63
N ALA A 228 28.67 -60.69 26.37
CA ALA A 228 29.69 -60.56 25.31
C ALA A 228 28.98 -60.32 23.95
N THR A 229 29.21 -59.22 23.20
CA THR A 229 30.30 -59.00 22.21
C THR A 229 30.58 -60.24 21.37
N GLY A 230 30.33 -60.30 20.07
CA GLY A 230 30.74 -59.40 18.99
C GLY A 230 31.47 -60.28 17.96
N ASP A 231 31.13 -60.18 16.67
CA ASP A 231 32.02 -60.35 15.51
C ASP A 231 31.21 -60.50 14.21
N ASP A 232 31.70 -59.77 13.21
CA ASP A 232 31.83 -60.14 11.80
C ASP A 232 30.62 -60.73 11.06
N ASP A 233 30.06 -59.95 10.13
CA ASP A 233 30.14 -60.38 8.72
C ASP A 233 30.09 -59.18 7.78
N ALA A 234 30.89 -59.29 6.72
CA ALA A 234 31.18 -58.29 5.74
C ALA A 234 30.43 -58.56 4.42
N THR A 235 30.41 -57.53 3.58
CA THR A 235 30.28 -57.56 2.11
C THR A 235 28.90 -57.73 1.46
N ARG A 236 28.79 -57.06 0.30
CA ARG A 236 27.85 -57.25 -0.84
C ARG A 236 26.44 -56.67 -0.64
N GLU A 237 25.80 -55.91 -1.54
CA GLU A 237 25.86 -55.64 -2.99
C GLU A 237 25.24 -54.24 -3.23
N ASP A 238 25.86 -53.35 -4.00
CA ASP A 238 25.51 -53.03 -5.40
C ASP A 238 24.04 -53.24 -5.80
N LYS A 239 23.30 -52.14 -5.99
CA LYS A 239 22.29 -52.04 -7.06
C LYS A 239 21.93 -50.58 -7.38
N SER A 240 22.46 -50.17 -8.53
CA SER A 240 21.80 -49.46 -9.66
C SER A 240 20.86 -48.29 -9.37
#